data_AF-A0A7V8SXD1-F1
#
_entry.id   AF-A0A7V8SXD1-F1
#
_cell.length_a   1.000
_cell.length_b   1.000
_cell.length_c   1.000
_cell.angle_alpha   90.00
_cell.angle_beta   90.00
_cell.angle_gamma   90.00
#
_symmetry.space_group_name_H-M   'P 1'
#
loop_
_entity.id
_entity.type
_entity.pdbx_description
1 polymer ?
#
loop_
_entity_poly.entity_id
_entity_poly.type
_entity_poly.pdbx_seq_one_letter_code
_entity_poly.pdbx_strand_id
1 'polypeptide(L)'
;VPVTRLVVMPLRRVVREHFKGELRARLMTRLSTRQYHLRQWSRTFKAYREIALRFERAQVSELQRADGSVHSFAVMRMPSGDQKQLTYDLTARIVDSDELPVNTIIVSTWARTGWNVIKPNVLIDATATRNVTAWQQLRGRSMRAMRTWTNDCYRLVLLLMGSRPIGLEGSGELPSDVPEVYEDVVQHSGAAPADLDEAMEAVLASAGIDLPADDSDGHRVTALDPERRQEMVTQLMMERNKVTHIYELVKAYGSTMQIRYNRQDKRWDRVEALVEKHAREYAVNLFDGAYGRGEGHAPMVYAGDPRQDVPSALRKHLTEALQDRDATIVKGWLQGIAEGGAEDLGLE
;
A
#
# COMPACT_ATOMS: atom_id res chain seq x y z
N VAL A 1 14.44 16.80 -30.64
CA VAL A 1 13.84 17.60 -31.74
C VAL A 1 12.43 18.07 -31.39
N PRO A 2 11.45 17.21 -30.97
CA PRO A 2 10.10 17.69 -30.65
C PRO A 2 10.04 18.55 -29.37
N VAL A 3 10.54 18.05 -28.24
CA VAL A 3 10.47 18.75 -26.94
C VAL A 3 11.16 20.12 -26.96
N THR A 4 12.33 20.21 -27.60
CA THR A 4 13.07 21.47 -27.73
C THR A 4 12.27 22.52 -28.48
N ARG A 5 11.59 22.13 -29.58
CA ARG A 5 10.86 23.05 -30.44
C ARG A 5 9.44 23.36 -29.91
N LEU A 6 8.77 22.37 -29.33
CA LEU A 6 7.38 22.48 -28.89
C LEU A 6 7.21 22.95 -27.44
N VAL A 7 8.22 22.74 -26.58
CA VAL A 7 8.13 23.08 -25.15
C VAL A 7 9.20 24.11 -24.78
N VAL A 8 10.47 23.83 -25.06
CA VAL A 8 11.58 24.68 -24.60
C VAL A 8 11.62 26.03 -25.32
N MET A 9 11.39 26.06 -26.63
CA MET A 9 11.39 27.31 -27.40
C MET A 9 10.25 28.26 -27.03
N PRO A 10 8.98 27.81 -26.89
CA PRO A 10 7.90 28.64 -26.38
C PRO A 10 8.18 29.18 -24.97
N LEU A 11 8.65 28.34 -24.04
CA LEU A 11 9.01 28.81 -22.69
C LEU A 11 10.14 29.84 -22.71
N ARG A 12 11.16 29.64 -23.55
CA ARG A 12 12.22 30.63 -23.74
C ARG A 12 11.70 31.95 -24.31
N ARG A 13 10.69 31.92 -25.17
CA ARG A 13 10.06 33.11 -25.72
C ARG A 13 9.34 33.89 -24.60
N VAL A 14 8.50 33.20 -23.81
CA VAL A 14 7.83 33.77 -22.63
C VAL A 14 8.85 34.37 -21.65
N VAL A 15 9.94 33.66 -21.37
CA VAL A 15 10.99 34.17 -20.46
C VAL A 15 11.67 35.43 -21.00
N ARG A 16 11.88 35.53 -22.32
CA ARG A 16 12.45 36.73 -22.95
C ARG A 16 11.49 37.92 -22.95
N GLU A 17 10.20 37.66 -23.11
CA GLU A 17 9.15 38.68 -23.22
C GLU A 17 8.77 39.24 -21.83
N HIS A 18 8.70 38.40 -20.80
CA HIS A 18 8.14 38.79 -19.50
C HIS A 18 9.15 39.00 -18.36
N PHE A 19 10.40 38.54 -18.50
CA PHE A 19 11.40 38.64 -17.42
C PHE A 19 12.61 39.46 -17.86
N LYS A 20 13.24 40.16 -16.90
CA LYS A 20 14.41 41.03 -17.15
C LYS A 20 15.54 40.73 -16.15
N GLY A 21 16.72 41.26 -16.44
CA GLY A 21 17.89 41.21 -15.55
C GLY A 21 18.36 39.79 -15.20
N GLU A 22 18.83 39.64 -13.96
CA GLU A 22 19.42 38.40 -13.45
C GLU A 22 18.42 37.23 -13.42
N LEU A 23 17.15 37.50 -13.14
CA LEU A 23 16.08 36.50 -13.15
C LEU A 23 15.90 35.88 -14.55
N ARG A 24 15.90 36.69 -15.60
CA ARG A 24 15.89 36.21 -16.99
C ARG A 24 17.12 35.36 -17.28
N ALA A 25 18.32 35.78 -16.85
CA ALA A 25 19.55 35.03 -17.07
C ALA A 25 19.52 33.65 -16.38
N ARG A 26 19.06 33.59 -15.12
CA ARG A 26 18.89 32.34 -14.37
C ARG A 26 17.88 31.40 -15.03
N LEU A 27 16.71 31.92 -15.44
CA LEU A 27 15.67 31.12 -16.12
C LEU A 27 16.14 30.62 -17.49
N MET A 28 16.80 31.45 -18.29
CA MET A 28 17.35 31.05 -19.59
C MET A 28 18.44 29.99 -19.48
N THR A 29 19.23 30.04 -18.40
CA THR A 29 20.23 29.01 -18.05
C THR A 29 19.55 27.70 -17.67
N ARG A 30 18.49 27.72 -16.85
CA ARG A 30 17.69 26.52 -16.51
C ARG A 30 16.99 25.91 -17.73
N LEU A 31 16.53 26.74 -18.66
CA LEU A 31 15.93 26.33 -19.93
C LEU A 31 16.97 25.99 -21.03
N SER A 32 18.24 25.84 -20.67
CA SER A 32 19.27 25.40 -21.62
C SER A 32 19.18 23.89 -21.86
N THR A 33 19.27 23.48 -23.12
CA THR A 33 19.39 22.05 -23.50
C THR A 33 20.72 21.44 -23.09
N ARG A 34 21.65 22.22 -22.52
CA ARG A 34 22.86 21.71 -21.86
C ARG A 34 22.61 21.37 -20.39
N GLN A 35 21.53 21.85 -19.78
CA GLN A 35 21.17 21.48 -18.40
C GLN A 35 20.79 20.01 -18.32
N TYR A 36 21.26 19.36 -17.27
CA TYR A 36 21.01 17.94 -17.04
C TYR A 36 19.50 17.64 -16.92
N HIS A 37 18.79 18.36 -16.05
CA HIS A 37 17.36 18.12 -15.80
C HIS A 37 16.49 18.29 -17.05
N LEU A 38 16.71 19.34 -17.86
CA LEU A 38 15.93 19.57 -19.09
C LEU A 38 16.20 18.50 -20.15
N ARG A 39 17.46 18.02 -20.24
CA ARG A 39 17.81 16.88 -21.11
C ARG A 39 17.14 15.61 -20.64
N GLN A 40 17.14 15.33 -19.33
CA GLN A 40 16.49 14.18 -18.73
C GLN A 40 14.99 14.20 -19.00
N TRP A 41 14.30 15.31 -18.73
CA TRP A 41 12.88 15.50 -19.04
C TRP A 41 12.56 15.27 -20.51
N SER A 42 13.39 15.80 -21.41
CA SER A 42 13.21 15.61 -22.85
C SER A 42 13.37 14.14 -23.28
N ARG A 43 14.25 13.38 -22.61
CA ARG A 43 14.43 11.94 -22.84
C ARG A 43 13.23 11.16 -22.29
N THR A 44 12.81 11.44 -21.06
CA THR A 44 11.64 10.83 -20.42
C THR A 44 10.37 11.04 -21.25
N PHE A 45 10.11 12.25 -21.73
CA PHE A 45 8.95 12.53 -22.58
C PHE A 45 8.95 11.70 -23.88
N LYS A 46 10.10 11.59 -24.54
CA LYS A 46 10.24 10.74 -25.74
C LYS A 46 10.01 9.27 -25.41
N ALA A 47 10.55 8.78 -24.30
CA ALA A 47 10.36 7.42 -23.86
C ALA A 47 8.88 7.11 -23.60
N TYR A 48 8.15 8.00 -22.92
CA TYR A 48 6.70 7.85 -22.75
C TYR A 48 5.94 7.83 -24.08
N ARG A 49 6.31 8.68 -25.05
CA ARG A 49 5.73 8.62 -26.39
C ARG A 49 5.98 7.28 -27.09
N GLU A 50 7.20 6.74 -26.98
CA GLU A 50 7.53 5.43 -27.55
C GLU A 50 6.74 4.29 -26.88
N ILE A 51 6.53 4.37 -25.56
CA ILE A 51 5.68 3.42 -24.82
C ILE A 51 4.23 3.53 -25.30
N ALA A 52 3.67 4.73 -25.41
CA ALA A 52 2.30 4.95 -25.91
C ALA A 52 2.11 4.36 -27.32
N LEU A 53 3.06 4.60 -28.23
CA LEU A 53 3.04 4.03 -29.58
C LEU A 53 3.08 2.50 -29.58
N ARG A 54 3.69 1.86 -28.57
CA ARG A 54 3.68 0.39 -28.43
C ARG A 54 2.32 -0.12 -27.99
N PHE A 55 1.62 0.60 -27.12
CA PHE A 55 0.24 0.27 -26.75
C PHE A 55 -0.71 0.42 -27.95
N GLU A 56 -0.60 1.51 -28.72
CA GLU A 56 -1.41 1.72 -29.93
C GLU A 56 -1.18 0.62 -30.99
N ARG A 57 0.03 0.07 -31.05
CA ARG A 57 0.42 -1.00 -31.99
C ARG A 57 0.42 -2.39 -31.37
N ALA A 58 -0.13 -2.53 -30.17
CA ALA A 58 -0.11 -3.79 -29.44
C ALA A 58 -0.88 -4.85 -30.25
N GLN A 59 -0.32 -6.06 -30.30
CA GLN A 59 -0.95 -7.15 -31.01
C GLN A 59 -2.21 -7.57 -30.26
N VAL A 60 -3.36 -7.59 -30.93
CA VAL A 60 -4.59 -8.14 -30.35
C VAL A 60 -4.56 -9.66 -30.46
N SER A 61 -4.88 -10.33 -29.36
CA SER A 61 -5.01 -11.78 -29.23
C SER A 61 -6.34 -12.11 -28.58
N GLU A 62 -6.76 -13.37 -28.62
CA GLU A 62 -8.04 -13.82 -28.07
C GLU A 62 -7.82 -14.89 -27.00
N LEU A 63 -8.62 -14.82 -25.93
CA LEU A 63 -8.62 -15.79 -24.84
C LEU A 63 -10.04 -16.33 -24.66
N GLN A 64 -10.17 -17.66 -24.65
CA GLN A 64 -11.41 -18.32 -24.25
C GLN A 64 -11.48 -18.41 -22.72
N ARG A 65 -12.56 -17.92 -22.13
CA ARG A 65 -12.83 -17.97 -20.70
C ARG A 65 -13.46 -19.31 -20.31
N ALA A 66 -13.49 -19.59 -19.00
CA ALA A 66 -14.04 -20.82 -18.44
C ALA A 66 -15.54 -21.03 -18.74
N ASP A 67 -16.28 -19.95 -19.06
CA ASP A 67 -17.68 -19.99 -19.50
C ASP A 67 -17.83 -20.21 -21.02
N GLY A 68 -16.73 -20.40 -21.75
CA GLY A 68 -16.69 -20.61 -23.20
C GLY A 68 -16.68 -19.32 -24.02
N SER A 69 -16.85 -18.14 -23.40
CA SER A 69 -16.81 -16.85 -24.10
C SER A 69 -15.39 -16.51 -24.59
N VAL A 70 -15.28 -15.82 -25.72
CA VAL A 70 -14.00 -15.36 -26.29
C VAL A 70 -13.85 -13.87 -26.04
N HIS A 71 -12.72 -13.46 -25.48
CA HIS A 71 -12.39 -12.06 -25.23
C HIS A 71 -11.07 -11.67 -25.88
N SER A 72 -11.05 -10.53 -26.55
CA SER A 72 -9.83 -9.96 -27.12
C SER A 72 -9.02 -9.20 -26.07
N PHE A 73 -7.70 -9.30 -26.14
CA PHE A 73 -6.76 -8.58 -25.30
C PHE A 73 -5.56 -8.11 -26.11
N ALA A 74 -5.00 -6.94 -25.73
CA ALA A 74 -3.82 -6.39 -26.37
C ALA A 74 -2.55 -6.86 -25.66
N VAL A 75 -1.55 -7.29 -26.44
CA VAL A 75 -0.25 -7.76 -25.95
C VAL A 75 0.81 -6.72 -26.29
N MET A 76 1.41 -6.17 -25.24
CA MET A 76 2.61 -5.35 -25.34
C MET A 76 3.79 -6.11 -24.72
N ARG A 77 4.87 -6.29 -25.49
CA ARG A 77 6.12 -6.82 -24.94
C ARG A 77 6.79 -5.76 -24.07
N MET A 78 7.12 -6.13 -22.84
CA MET A 78 7.77 -5.25 -21.87
C MET A 78 9.11 -4.72 -22.43
N PRO A 79 9.34 -3.39 -22.43
CA PRO A 79 10.64 -2.85 -22.83
C PRO A 79 11.72 -3.11 -21.78
N SER A 80 12.99 -3.05 -22.20
CA SER A 80 14.17 -3.19 -21.33
C SER A 80 14.80 -1.83 -20.98
N GLY A 81 15.77 -1.83 -20.07
CA GLY A 81 16.49 -0.62 -19.64
C GLY A 81 15.59 0.41 -18.97
N ASP A 82 15.90 1.70 -19.15
CA ASP A 82 15.19 2.83 -18.52
C ASP A 82 13.69 2.87 -18.87
N GLN A 83 13.30 2.36 -20.05
CA GLN A 83 11.89 2.31 -20.45
C GLN A 83 11.07 1.31 -19.64
N LYS A 84 11.72 0.32 -19.02
CA LYS A 84 11.07 -0.65 -18.14
C LYS A 84 10.45 0.07 -16.93
N GLN A 85 11.23 0.91 -16.26
CA GLN A 85 10.78 1.65 -15.08
C GLN A 85 9.66 2.63 -15.45
N LEU A 86 9.81 3.35 -16.56
CA LEU A 86 8.76 4.28 -17.03
C LEU A 86 7.45 3.58 -17.37
N THR A 87 7.51 2.33 -17.84
CA THR A 87 6.31 1.52 -18.09
C THR A 87 5.64 1.10 -16.78
N TYR A 88 6.42 0.76 -15.75
CA TYR A 88 5.88 0.49 -14.41
C TYR A 88 5.21 1.74 -13.82
N ASP A 89 5.87 2.88 -13.90
CA ASP A 89 5.33 4.15 -13.42
C ASP A 89 4.03 4.51 -14.14
N LEU A 90 3.98 4.32 -15.46
CA LEU A 90 2.75 4.53 -16.25
C LEU A 90 1.63 3.58 -15.81
N THR A 91 1.95 2.29 -15.65
CA THR A 91 0.97 1.27 -15.24
C THR A 91 0.43 1.58 -13.84
N ALA A 92 1.29 2.00 -12.91
CA ALA A 92 0.87 2.46 -11.59
C ALA A 92 -0.10 3.64 -11.69
N ARG A 93 0.24 4.67 -12.48
CA ARG A 93 -0.63 5.85 -12.69
C ARG A 93 -1.96 5.50 -13.32
N ILE A 94 -1.99 4.52 -14.23
CA ILE A 94 -3.24 4.05 -14.84
C ILE A 94 -4.12 3.36 -13.80
N VAL A 95 -3.54 2.45 -13.01
CA VAL A 95 -4.26 1.75 -11.93
C VAL A 95 -4.73 2.74 -10.86
N ASP A 96 -3.91 3.76 -10.57
CA ASP A 96 -4.20 4.80 -9.57
C ASP A 96 -5.07 5.94 -10.12
N SER A 97 -5.43 5.93 -11.41
CA SER A 97 -6.25 6.99 -12.01
C SER A 97 -7.71 6.87 -11.59
N ASP A 98 -8.36 7.96 -11.23
CA ASP A 98 -9.82 8.01 -11.02
C ASP A 98 -10.58 8.01 -12.35
N GLU A 99 -9.92 8.43 -13.43
CA GLU A 99 -10.51 8.54 -14.77
C GLU A 99 -10.57 7.21 -15.51
N LEU A 100 -9.73 6.23 -15.11
CA LEU A 100 -9.63 4.93 -15.76
C LEU A 100 -10.15 3.84 -14.80
N PRO A 101 -11.29 3.18 -15.10
CA PRO A 101 -11.87 2.18 -14.21
C PRO A 101 -11.15 0.83 -14.34
N VAL A 102 -9.91 0.77 -13.86
CA VAL A 102 -9.13 -0.48 -13.81
C VAL A 102 -9.41 -1.20 -12.50
N ASN A 103 -10.22 -2.26 -12.56
CA ASN A 103 -10.66 -2.98 -11.36
C ASN A 103 -9.77 -4.18 -11.02
N THR A 104 -9.00 -4.70 -11.96
CA THR A 104 -8.15 -5.88 -11.76
C THR A 104 -6.92 -5.78 -12.62
N ILE A 105 -5.77 -6.06 -12.00
CA ILE A 105 -4.49 -6.17 -12.70
C ILE A 105 -3.83 -7.49 -12.31
N ILE A 106 -3.36 -8.22 -13.31
CA ILE A 106 -2.62 -9.46 -13.13
C ILE A 106 -1.18 -9.19 -13.51
N VAL A 107 -0.30 -9.41 -12.56
CA VAL A 107 1.13 -9.17 -12.69
C VAL A 107 1.90 -10.44 -12.40
N SER A 108 3.06 -10.60 -13.04
CA SER A 108 3.98 -11.68 -12.69
C SER A 108 4.95 -11.22 -11.60
N THR A 109 5.99 -12.01 -11.33
CA THR A 109 6.92 -11.83 -10.20
C THR A 109 7.62 -10.46 -10.16
N TRP A 110 7.62 -9.70 -11.25
CA TRP A 110 8.22 -8.37 -11.29
C TRP A 110 7.48 -7.32 -10.45
N ALA A 111 6.18 -7.50 -10.19
CA ALA A 111 5.43 -6.55 -9.37
C ALA A 111 5.81 -6.59 -7.89
N ARG A 112 6.59 -7.59 -7.46
CA ARG A 112 7.05 -7.74 -6.07
C ARG A 112 7.93 -6.57 -5.64
N THR A 113 8.78 -6.04 -6.54
CA THR A 113 9.70 -4.94 -6.26
C THR A 113 9.64 -3.86 -7.35
N GLY A 114 9.83 -2.58 -6.97
CA GLY A 114 10.00 -1.48 -7.94
C GLY A 114 8.75 -0.98 -8.67
N TRP A 115 7.56 -1.44 -8.31
CA TRP A 115 6.29 -0.94 -8.84
C TRP A 115 5.45 -0.30 -7.72
N ASN A 116 5.25 1.01 -7.74
CA ASN A 116 4.61 1.75 -6.65
C ASN A 116 3.14 2.06 -6.97
N VAL A 117 2.20 1.23 -6.49
CA VAL A 117 0.76 1.35 -6.80
C VAL A 117 -0.05 1.52 -5.52
N ILE A 118 -0.91 2.52 -5.47
CA ILE A 118 -1.64 2.92 -4.26
C ILE A 118 -3.05 2.29 -4.21
N LYS A 119 -3.76 2.18 -5.35
CA LYS A 119 -5.20 1.85 -5.42
C LYS A 119 -5.66 0.39 -5.32
N PRO A 120 -4.85 -0.67 -5.45
CA PRO A 120 -5.34 -2.04 -5.23
C PRO A 120 -5.84 -2.25 -3.79
N ASN A 121 -7.13 -2.51 -3.58
CA ASN A 121 -7.67 -2.82 -2.24
C ASN A 121 -7.41 -4.28 -1.84
N VAL A 122 -7.09 -5.10 -2.84
CA VAL A 122 -6.79 -6.52 -2.67
C VAL A 122 -5.56 -6.86 -3.51
N LEU A 123 -4.61 -7.57 -2.90
CA LEU A 123 -3.47 -8.20 -3.55
C LEU A 123 -3.59 -9.71 -3.37
N ILE A 124 -3.49 -10.45 -4.48
CA ILE A 124 -3.54 -11.91 -4.46
C ILE A 124 -2.20 -12.44 -4.96
N ASP A 125 -1.44 -13.11 -4.08
CA ASP A 125 -0.27 -13.88 -4.51
C ASP A 125 -0.73 -15.20 -5.13
N ALA A 126 -0.76 -15.22 -6.46
CA ALA A 126 -1.12 -16.40 -7.24
C ALA A 126 -0.07 -17.52 -7.23
N THR A 127 1.10 -17.28 -6.63
CA THR A 127 2.20 -18.26 -6.61
C THR A 127 2.29 -19.06 -5.32
N ALA A 128 1.62 -18.59 -4.26
CA ALA A 128 1.70 -19.17 -2.94
C ALA A 128 3.15 -19.50 -2.54
N THR A 129 3.98 -18.44 -2.59
CA THR A 129 5.44 -18.55 -2.47
C THR A 129 5.83 -19.12 -1.11
N ARG A 130 6.76 -20.09 -1.10
CA ARG A 130 7.41 -20.58 0.13
C ARG A 130 8.45 -19.61 0.68
N ASN A 131 8.80 -18.58 -0.10
CA ASN A 131 9.79 -17.58 0.27
C ASN A 131 9.13 -16.48 1.13
N VAL A 132 9.44 -16.49 2.43
CA VAL A 132 8.94 -15.52 3.42
C VAL A 132 9.32 -14.08 3.06
N THR A 133 10.54 -13.84 2.59
CA THR A 133 11.01 -12.49 2.19
C THR A 133 10.18 -11.92 1.03
N ALA A 134 9.91 -12.73 0.00
CA ALA A 134 9.09 -12.29 -1.14
C ALA A 134 7.65 -11.97 -0.70
N TRP A 135 7.16 -12.67 0.31
CA TRP A 135 5.85 -12.44 0.90
C TRP A 135 5.82 -11.19 1.79
N GLN A 136 6.85 -10.96 2.62
CA GLN A 136 7.03 -9.72 3.40
C GLN A 136 7.11 -8.47 2.51
N GLN A 137 7.82 -8.55 1.38
CA GLN A 137 7.87 -7.45 0.40
C GLN A 137 6.50 -7.10 -0.20
N LEU A 138 5.60 -8.09 -0.30
CA LEU A 138 4.23 -7.85 -0.72
C LEU A 138 3.40 -7.24 0.41
N ARG A 139 3.67 -7.64 1.66
CA ARG A 139 3.05 -7.11 2.89
C ARG A 139 3.40 -5.68 3.20
N GLY A 140 4.62 -5.21 2.93
CA GLY A 140 4.95 -3.77 3.02
C GLY A 140 4.11 -2.87 2.08
N ARG A 141 3.17 -3.45 1.32
CA ARG A 141 2.21 -2.75 0.47
C ARG A 141 0.78 -2.79 1.00
N SER A 142 0.51 -3.50 2.11
CA SER A 142 -0.82 -3.67 2.68
C SER A 142 -1.36 -2.38 3.29
N MET A 143 -0.47 -1.56 3.88
CA MET A 143 -0.82 -0.26 4.44
C MET A 143 -0.12 0.83 3.66
N ARG A 144 -0.89 1.81 3.19
CA ARG A 144 -0.36 2.96 2.46
C ARG A 144 -1.01 4.23 2.94
N ALA A 145 -0.17 5.16 3.36
CA ALA A 145 -0.54 6.54 3.62
C ALA A 145 -1.27 7.13 2.40
N MET A 146 -2.51 7.56 2.60
CA MET A 146 -3.20 8.37 1.60
C MET A 146 -2.60 9.77 1.57
N ARG A 147 -2.95 10.59 0.57
CA ARG A 147 -2.51 12.01 0.54
C ARG A 147 -2.98 12.81 1.76
N THR A 148 -4.02 12.33 2.44
CA THR A 148 -4.60 12.90 3.65
C THR A 148 -3.87 12.49 4.93
N TRP A 149 -2.85 11.63 4.83
CA TRP A 149 -1.98 11.23 5.92
C TRP A 149 -0.87 12.27 6.12
N THR A 150 -0.88 12.95 7.26
CA THR A 150 0.06 14.02 7.61
C THR A 150 0.94 13.60 8.80
N ASN A 151 1.95 14.42 9.12
CA ASN A 151 2.78 14.20 10.31
C ASN A 151 1.94 14.18 11.60
N ASP A 152 0.87 14.97 11.66
CA ASP A 152 -0.04 14.99 12.81
C ASP A 152 -0.82 13.68 12.96
N CYS A 153 -1.07 12.93 11.88
CA CYS A 153 -1.63 11.59 11.96
C CYS A 153 -0.68 10.64 12.71
N TYR A 154 0.63 10.70 12.45
CA TYR A 154 1.62 9.90 13.17
C TYR A 154 1.70 10.29 14.66
N ARG A 155 1.72 11.59 14.95
CA ARG A 155 1.74 12.11 16.33
C ARG A 155 0.51 11.63 17.12
N LEU A 156 -0.68 11.71 16.50
CA LEU A 156 -1.94 11.21 17.06
C LEU A 156 -1.93 9.71 17.32
N VAL A 157 -1.46 8.89 16.37
CA VAL A 157 -1.39 7.43 16.53
C VAL A 157 -0.52 7.07 17.74
N LEU A 158 0.66 7.66 17.85
CA LEU A 158 1.59 7.42 18.96
C LEU A 158 0.99 7.83 20.30
N LEU A 159 0.35 9.00 20.34
CA LEU A 159 -0.33 9.53 21.52
C LEU A 159 -1.47 8.62 21.98
N LEU A 160 -2.34 8.21 21.06
CA LEU A 160 -3.50 7.34 21.33
C LEU A 160 -3.06 5.95 21.77
N MET A 161 -2.02 5.38 21.16
CA MET A 161 -1.49 4.07 21.55
C MET A 161 -0.77 4.08 22.92
N GLY A 162 -0.52 5.25 23.52
CA GLY A 162 0.18 5.38 24.80
C GLY A 162 1.58 4.77 24.80
N SER A 163 2.14 4.51 23.62
CA SER A 163 3.34 3.71 23.40
C SER A 163 4.52 4.64 23.15
N ARG A 164 5.61 4.47 23.91
CA ARG A 164 6.93 4.94 23.46
C ARG A 164 7.34 4.07 22.27
N PRO A 165 7.86 4.62 21.16
CA PRO A 165 8.37 3.79 20.08
C PRO A 165 9.51 2.90 20.60
N ILE A 166 9.35 1.59 20.40
CA ILE A 166 10.40 0.59 20.61
C ILE A 166 11.34 0.68 19.40
N GLY A 167 12.61 1.01 19.63
CA GLY A 167 13.73 0.71 18.73
C GLY A 167 13.83 1.49 17.42
N LEU A 168 14.25 2.76 17.47
CA LEU A 168 14.72 3.54 16.31
C LEU A 168 16.17 3.18 15.90
N GLU A 169 16.49 1.89 15.72
CA GLU A 169 17.77 1.45 15.15
C GLU A 169 17.63 0.75 13.78
N GLY A 170 16.41 0.60 13.26
CA GLY A 170 16.15 0.10 11.90
C GLY A 170 16.29 1.20 10.85
N SER A 171 17.11 0.97 9.83
CA SER A 171 17.53 1.94 8.80
C SER A 171 16.47 2.26 7.72
N GLY A 172 15.25 2.59 8.13
CA GLY A 172 14.28 3.31 7.31
C GLY A 172 14.37 4.79 7.63
N GLU A 173 14.82 5.63 6.69
CA GLU A 173 14.78 7.09 6.87
C GLU A 173 13.32 7.53 7.02
N LEU A 174 12.88 7.71 8.26
CA LEU A 174 11.78 8.62 8.57
C LEU A 174 12.11 9.98 7.90
N PRO A 175 11.10 10.74 7.45
CA PRO A 175 11.31 12.12 7.02
C PRO A 175 12.19 12.84 8.04
N SER A 176 13.20 13.58 7.56
CA SER A 176 14.33 14.07 8.38
C SER A 176 13.92 14.95 9.58
N ASP A 177 12.68 15.43 9.59
CA ASP A 177 12.03 16.21 10.63
C ASP A 177 11.36 15.37 11.72
N VAL A 178 11.08 14.08 11.51
CA VAL A 178 10.41 13.23 12.51
C VAL A 178 11.27 12.92 13.75
N PRO A 179 12.59 12.65 13.62
CA PRO A 179 13.47 12.52 14.79
C PRO A 179 13.60 13.85 15.56
N GLU A 180 13.68 14.97 14.86
CA GLU A 180 13.76 16.32 15.47
C GLU A 180 12.45 16.68 16.19
N VAL A 181 11.29 16.37 15.59
CA VAL A 181 9.97 16.57 16.21
C VAL A 181 9.78 15.65 17.43
N TYR A 182 10.35 14.44 17.43
CA TYR A 182 10.34 13.56 18.58
C TYR A 182 11.25 14.06 19.71
N GLU A 183 12.46 14.55 19.39
CA GLU A 183 13.31 15.20 20.38
C GLU A 183 12.64 16.45 20.97
N ASP A 184 11.94 17.26 20.18
CA ASP A 184 11.21 18.41 20.71
C ASP A 184 10.08 17.99 21.66
N VAL A 185 9.33 16.94 21.29
CA VAL A 185 8.23 16.39 22.09
C VAL A 185 8.72 15.70 23.37
N VAL A 186 9.89 15.06 23.35
CA VAL A 186 10.46 14.30 24.48
C VAL A 186 11.39 15.15 25.36
N GLN A 187 12.11 16.13 24.81
CA GLN A 187 13.07 16.95 25.56
C GLN A 187 12.45 18.22 26.16
N HIS A 188 11.39 18.79 25.57
CA HIS A 188 10.72 19.97 26.14
C HIS A 188 9.64 19.66 27.18
N SER A 189 9.30 18.38 27.38
CA SER A 189 8.33 17.96 28.39
C SER A 189 8.88 16.77 29.17
N GLY A 190 9.22 16.98 30.44
CA GLY A 190 9.56 15.89 31.39
C GLY A 190 8.40 14.91 31.68
N ALA A 191 7.37 14.90 30.84
CA ALA A 191 6.22 14.02 30.82
C ALA A 191 5.78 13.86 29.36
N ALA A 192 5.29 12.67 28.97
CA ALA A 192 4.67 12.47 27.66
C ALA A 192 3.59 13.55 27.43
N PRO A 193 3.43 14.11 26.21
CA PRO A 193 2.39 15.11 25.96
C PRO A 193 1.05 14.48 26.32
N ALA A 194 0.36 15.05 27.30
CA ALA A 194 -0.93 14.53 27.75
C ALA A 194 -2.11 15.10 26.93
N ASP A 195 -1.83 16.14 26.14
CA ASP A 195 -2.80 17.06 25.56
C ASP A 195 -2.65 17.13 24.02
N LEU A 196 -3.77 17.35 23.34
CA LEU A 196 -3.83 17.58 21.89
C LEU A 196 -3.51 19.04 21.55
N ASP A 197 -2.90 19.28 20.39
CA ASP A 197 -2.79 20.62 19.81
C ASP A 197 -3.90 20.84 18.77
N GLU A 198 -4.11 22.09 18.36
CA GLU A 198 -5.16 22.49 17.41
C GLU A 198 -5.05 21.74 16.07
N ALA A 199 -3.84 21.40 15.64
CA ALA A 199 -3.62 20.67 14.39
C ALA A 199 -4.07 19.20 14.51
N MET A 200 -3.76 18.55 15.64
CA MET A 200 -4.21 17.20 15.94
C MET A 200 -5.73 17.12 16.16
N GLU A 201 -6.33 18.11 16.82
CA GLU A 201 -7.80 18.21 16.94
C GLU A 201 -8.47 18.38 15.57
N ALA A 202 -7.91 19.22 14.70
CA ALA A 202 -8.43 19.39 13.33
C ALA A 202 -8.36 18.09 12.50
N VAL A 203 -7.32 17.27 12.70
CA VAL A 203 -7.20 15.96 12.05
C VAL A 203 -8.30 15.00 12.53
N LEU A 204 -8.54 14.93 13.85
CA LEU A 204 -9.60 14.09 14.42
C LEU A 204 -10.98 14.53 13.94
N ALA A 205 -11.28 15.83 14.01
CA ALA A 205 -12.55 16.40 13.55
C ALA A 205 -12.79 16.13 12.06
N SER A 206 -11.78 16.32 11.21
CA SER A 206 -11.90 16.04 9.78
C SER A 206 -11.94 14.55 9.44
N ALA A 207 -11.58 13.67 10.37
CA ALA A 207 -11.81 12.21 10.27
C ALA A 207 -13.15 11.78 10.89
N GLY A 208 -13.97 12.72 11.39
CA GLY A 208 -15.24 12.42 12.06
C GLY A 208 -15.07 11.72 13.41
N ILE A 209 -13.96 11.98 14.09
CA ILE A 209 -13.66 11.41 15.41
C ILE A 209 -13.89 12.47 16.47
N ASP A 210 -14.97 12.32 17.23
CA ASP A 210 -15.31 13.23 18.31
C ASP A 210 -14.57 12.87 19.60
N LEU A 211 -13.94 13.89 20.18
CA LEU A 211 -13.43 13.85 21.54
C LEU A 211 -14.55 14.19 22.51
N PRO A 212 -14.83 13.36 23.53
CA PRO A 212 -15.73 13.77 24.59
C PRO A 212 -15.17 15.03 25.26
N ALA A 213 -16.03 16.02 25.48
CA ALA A 213 -15.67 17.19 26.26
C ALA A 213 -15.45 16.74 27.70
N ASP A 214 -14.27 17.02 28.25
CA ASP A 214 -14.04 16.93 29.68
C ASP A 214 -14.41 18.28 30.30
N ASP A 215 -15.06 18.29 31.46
CA ASP A 215 -15.55 19.51 32.15
C ASP A 215 -14.41 20.45 32.63
N SER A 216 -13.15 20.16 32.29
CA SER A 216 -11.97 20.97 32.61
C SER A 216 -11.12 21.24 31.36
N ASP A 217 -11.13 22.49 30.88
CA ASP A 217 -10.20 23.17 29.95
C ASP A 217 -9.12 22.32 29.22
N GLY A 218 -9.52 21.31 28.45
CA GLY A 218 -8.64 20.60 27.50
C GLY A 218 -9.11 19.20 27.12
N HIS A 219 -9.04 18.86 25.83
CA HIS A 219 -9.29 17.51 25.34
C HIS A 219 -8.11 16.58 25.69
N ARG A 220 -8.15 15.95 26.86
CA ARG A 220 -7.08 15.07 27.34
C ARG A 220 -7.24 13.66 26.83
N VAL A 221 -6.43 13.29 25.82
CA VAL A 221 -6.36 11.90 25.31
C VAL A 221 -5.96 10.92 26.41
N THR A 222 -5.16 11.36 27.37
CA THR A 222 -4.72 10.53 28.52
C THR A 222 -5.84 10.20 29.52
N ALA A 223 -6.92 10.99 29.54
CA ALA A 223 -8.10 10.72 30.37
C ALA A 223 -9.04 9.68 29.75
N LEU A 224 -8.89 9.42 28.45
CA LEU A 224 -9.67 8.39 27.75
C LEU A 224 -9.22 7.00 28.20
N ASP A 225 -10.20 6.11 28.37
CA ASP A 225 -9.90 4.71 28.62
C ASP A 225 -9.12 4.09 27.43
N PRO A 226 -8.31 3.02 27.67
CA PRO A 226 -7.52 2.40 26.61
C PRO A 226 -8.35 1.87 25.44
N GLU A 227 -9.59 1.44 25.67
CA GLU A 227 -10.46 0.89 24.63
C GLU A 227 -10.93 1.98 23.68
N ARG A 228 -11.34 3.13 24.21
CA ARG A 228 -11.72 4.31 23.44
C ARG A 228 -10.55 4.87 22.66
N ARG A 229 -9.35 4.92 23.25
CA ARG A 229 -8.14 5.31 22.51
C ARG A 229 -7.85 4.35 21.36
N GLN A 230 -8.00 3.05 21.59
CA GLN A 230 -7.84 2.01 20.57
C GLN A 230 -8.86 2.16 19.42
N GLU A 231 -10.13 2.44 19.74
CA GLU A 231 -11.17 2.71 18.74
C GLU A 231 -10.82 3.93 17.88
N MET A 232 -10.42 5.03 18.52
CA MET A 232 -10.07 6.27 17.83
C MET A 232 -8.89 6.08 16.88
N VAL A 233 -7.82 5.38 17.31
CA VAL A 233 -6.69 5.10 16.44
C VAL A 233 -7.07 4.16 15.30
N THR A 234 -7.93 3.16 15.54
CA THR A 234 -8.44 2.28 14.48
C THR A 234 -9.27 3.05 13.46
N GLN A 235 -10.15 3.95 13.89
CA GLN A 235 -10.92 4.82 13.01
C GLN A 235 -10.03 5.76 12.20
N LEU A 236 -9.05 6.40 12.85
CA LEU A 236 -8.08 7.27 12.17
C LEU A 236 -7.29 6.50 11.10
N MET A 237 -6.86 5.28 11.41
CA MET A 237 -6.19 4.41 10.45
C MET A 237 -7.10 4.04 9.28
N MET A 238 -8.37 3.70 9.49
CA MET A 238 -9.29 3.37 8.38
C MET A 238 -9.61 4.59 7.50
N GLU A 239 -9.69 5.78 8.07
CA GLU A 239 -10.04 7.01 7.35
C GLU A 239 -8.86 7.66 6.61
N ARG A 240 -7.63 7.48 7.12
CA ARG A 240 -6.44 8.18 6.61
C ARG A 240 -5.41 7.26 5.99
N ASN A 241 -5.43 5.98 6.37
CA ASN A 241 -4.64 4.96 5.71
C ASN A 241 -5.52 4.10 4.83
N LYS A 242 -4.89 3.63 3.76
CA LYS A 242 -5.50 2.61 2.95
C LYS A 242 -5.20 1.23 3.53
N VAL A 243 -6.25 0.47 3.80
CA VAL A 243 -6.16 -0.96 4.11
C VAL A 243 -6.23 -1.77 2.82
N THR A 244 -5.19 -2.56 2.55
CA THR A 244 -5.10 -3.46 1.41
C THR A 244 -4.98 -4.89 1.92
N HIS A 245 -5.96 -5.74 1.58
CA HIS A 245 -5.95 -7.13 1.97
C HIS A 245 -5.02 -7.93 1.09
N ILE A 246 -4.26 -8.82 1.71
CA ILE A 246 -3.35 -9.71 1.01
C ILE A 246 -3.83 -11.13 1.18
N TYR A 247 -4.08 -11.82 0.07
CA TYR A 247 -4.47 -13.22 0.05
C TYR A 247 -3.45 -14.05 -0.72
N GLU A 248 -3.32 -15.29 -0.29
CA GLU A 248 -2.53 -16.31 -0.96
C GLU A 248 -3.46 -17.26 -1.70
N LEU A 249 -3.29 -17.40 -3.02
CA LEU A 249 -4.04 -18.39 -3.79
C LEU A 249 -3.31 -19.73 -3.74
N VAL A 250 -3.93 -20.72 -3.12
CA VAL A 250 -3.37 -22.06 -2.99
C VAL A 250 -3.98 -23.04 -3.99
N LYS A 251 -3.15 -23.92 -4.54
CA LYS A 251 -3.57 -24.89 -5.55
C LYS A 251 -4.04 -26.21 -4.95
N ALA A 252 -5.27 -26.63 -5.29
CA ALA A 252 -5.87 -27.90 -4.84
C ALA A 252 -5.73 -29.06 -5.84
N TYR A 253 -5.14 -28.85 -7.02
CA TYR A 253 -5.02 -29.85 -8.09
C TYR A 253 -3.66 -29.82 -8.82
N GLY A 254 -3.34 -30.90 -9.54
CA GLY A 254 -2.15 -31.02 -10.39
C GLY A 254 -0.85 -31.35 -9.64
N SER A 255 0.28 -31.32 -10.36
CA SER A 255 1.59 -31.77 -9.84
C SER A 255 2.19 -30.91 -8.72
N THR A 256 1.63 -29.72 -8.47
CA THR A 256 2.13 -28.74 -7.49
C THR A 256 1.04 -28.37 -6.48
N MET A 257 0.29 -29.36 -6.00
CA MET A 257 -0.71 -29.16 -4.95
C MET A 257 -0.11 -28.57 -3.68
N GLN A 258 -0.81 -27.61 -3.12
CA GLN A 258 -0.43 -26.84 -1.93
C GLN A 258 -1.35 -27.11 -0.74
N ILE A 259 -2.50 -27.73 -1.00
CA ILE A 259 -3.43 -28.20 0.02
C ILE A 259 -3.80 -29.66 -0.25
N ARG A 260 -4.15 -30.37 0.81
CA ARG A 260 -4.58 -31.77 0.78
C ARG A 260 -5.81 -31.96 1.66
N TYR A 261 -6.69 -32.85 1.24
CA TYR A 261 -7.86 -33.19 2.06
C TYR A 261 -7.47 -34.17 3.16
N ASN A 262 -7.62 -33.74 4.41
CA ASN A 262 -7.48 -34.60 5.57
C ASN A 262 -8.80 -35.33 5.83
N ARG A 263 -8.78 -36.63 5.63
CA ARG A 263 -9.96 -37.50 5.74
C ARG A 263 -10.41 -37.71 7.18
N GLN A 264 -9.51 -37.62 8.16
CA GLN A 264 -9.84 -37.83 9.57
C GLN A 264 -10.65 -36.63 10.08
N ASP A 265 -10.13 -35.43 9.85
CA ASP A 265 -10.74 -34.18 10.33
C ASP A 265 -11.75 -33.59 9.33
N LYS A 266 -11.95 -34.26 8.19
CA LYS A 266 -12.83 -33.86 7.08
C LYS A 266 -12.62 -32.42 6.60
N ARG A 267 -11.38 -31.94 6.65
CA ARG A 267 -11.02 -30.56 6.29
C ARG A 267 -9.88 -30.53 5.28
N TRP A 268 -9.75 -29.42 4.57
CA TRP A 268 -8.56 -29.14 3.78
C TRP A 268 -7.46 -28.62 4.70
N ASP A 269 -6.25 -29.16 4.54
CA ASP A 269 -5.05 -28.75 5.26
C ASP A 269 -3.96 -28.34 4.25
N ARG A 270 -3.06 -27.43 4.64
CA ARG A 270 -1.89 -27.13 3.82
C ARG A 270 -0.92 -28.31 3.79
N VAL A 271 -0.11 -28.37 2.74
CA VAL A 271 1.05 -29.27 2.73
C VAL A 271 2.13 -28.75 3.67
N GLU A 272 2.94 -29.66 4.22
CA GLU A 272 3.95 -29.37 5.26
C GLU A 272 4.85 -28.17 4.96
N ALA A 273 5.32 -28.04 3.72
CA ALA A 273 6.18 -26.90 3.32
C ALA A 273 5.51 -25.52 3.47
N LEU A 274 4.18 -25.44 3.33
CA LEU A 274 3.42 -24.21 3.56
C LEU A 274 3.10 -24.02 5.05
N VAL A 275 2.88 -25.11 5.79
CA VAL A 275 2.75 -25.06 7.26
C VAL A 275 4.03 -24.48 7.88
N GLU A 276 5.20 -24.97 7.46
CA GLU A 276 6.50 -24.51 7.95
C GLU A 276 6.74 -23.02 7.64
N LYS A 277 6.34 -22.57 6.45
CA LYS A 277 6.36 -21.13 6.08
C LYS A 277 5.52 -20.32 7.07
N HIS A 278 4.24 -20.67 7.25
CA HIS A 278 3.34 -19.88 8.09
C HIS A 278 3.66 -19.99 9.59
N ALA A 279 4.29 -21.07 10.04
CA ALA A 279 4.77 -21.18 11.42
C ALA A 279 5.84 -20.14 11.78
N ARG A 280 6.55 -19.60 10.79
CA ARG A 280 7.56 -18.54 10.95
C ARG A 280 7.02 -17.15 10.61
N GLU A 281 5.84 -17.07 10.02
CA GLU A 281 5.25 -15.85 9.50
C GLU A 281 4.24 -15.31 10.51
N TYR A 282 4.37 -14.03 10.86
CA TYR A 282 3.34 -13.35 11.62
C TYR A 282 2.21 -12.86 10.72
N ALA A 283 0.99 -12.97 11.17
CA ALA A 283 -0.20 -12.53 10.46
C ALA A 283 -1.29 -12.11 11.46
N VAL A 284 -2.21 -11.27 10.99
CA VAL A 284 -3.47 -11.05 11.68
C VAL A 284 -4.47 -12.02 11.09
N ASN A 285 -5.12 -12.81 11.96
CA ASN A 285 -6.24 -13.64 11.56
C ASN A 285 -7.37 -12.73 11.07
N LEU A 286 -7.77 -12.94 9.82
CA LEU A 286 -8.80 -12.17 9.13
C LEU A 286 -10.22 -12.34 9.69
N PHE A 287 -10.48 -13.36 10.53
CA PHE A 287 -11.80 -13.59 11.12
C PHE A 287 -11.97 -12.95 12.50
N ASP A 288 -10.97 -13.07 13.36
CA ASP A 288 -11.05 -12.64 14.77
C ASP A 288 -10.07 -11.51 15.12
N GLY A 289 -9.17 -11.13 14.21
CA GLY A 289 -8.19 -10.07 14.42
C GLY A 289 -6.99 -10.48 15.28
N ALA A 290 -6.86 -11.75 15.67
CA ALA A 290 -5.75 -12.18 16.51
C ALA A 290 -4.42 -12.12 15.74
N TYR A 291 -3.45 -11.41 16.30
CA TYR A 291 -2.08 -11.35 15.77
C TYR A 291 -1.25 -12.54 16.27
N GLY A 292 -0.49 -13.18 15.37
CA GLY A 292 0.34 -14.32 15.76
C GLY A 292 0.93 -15.09 14.58
N ARG A 293 1.59 -16.21 14.88
CA ARG A 293 2.20 -17.10 13.88
C ARG A 293 1.40 -18.38 13.69
N GLY A 294 1.49 -18.96 12.50
CA GLY A 294 0.93 -20.27 12.19
C GLY A 294 -0.39 -20.23 11.42
N GLU A 295 -0.92 -21.41 11.12
CA GLU A 295 -2.06 -21.56 10.19
C GLU A 295 -3.34 -20.87 10.66
N GLY A 296 -3.55 -20.76 11.99
CA GLY A 296 -4.70 -20.07 12.56
C GLY A 296 -4.74 -18.58 12.19
N HIS A 297 -3.58 -17.97 11.99
CA HIS A 297 -3.46 -16.54 11.66
C HIS A 297 -3.40 -16.26 10.16
N ALA A 298 -3.30 -17.31 9.36
CA ALA A 298 -3.47 -17.26 7.91
C ALA A 298 -4.51 -18.33 7.51
N PRO A 299 -5.79 -18.19 7.85
CA PRO A 299 -6.76 -19.25 7.60
C PRO A 299 -7.00 -19.45 6.09
N MET A 300 -7.35 -20.68 5.70
CA MET A 300 -7.79 -20.96 4.33
C MET A 300 -9.27 -20.62 4.19
N VAL A 301 -9.62 -19.97 3.08
CA VAL A 301 -10.99 -19.53 2.81
C VAL A 301 -11.49 -20.19 1.52
N TYR A 302 -12.56 -20.98 1.65
CA TYR A 302 -13.20 -21.73 0.56
C TYR A 302 -14.66 -22.02 0.96
N ALA A 303 -15.57 -22.15 -0.01
CA ALA A 303 -17.00 -22.32 0.28
C ALA A 303 -17.34 -23.76 0.69
N GLY A 304 -16.68 -24.76 0.11
CA GLY A 304 -16.88 -26.16 0.46
C GLY A 304 -15.70 -27.04 0.06
N ASP A 305 -15.64 -27.45 -1.21
CA ASP A 305 -14.47 -28.16 -1.74
C ASP A 305 -13.74 -27.20 -2.68
N PRO A 306 -12.52 -26.74 -2.36
CA PRO A 306 -11.77 -25.79 -3.19
C PRO A 306 -11.45 -26.32 -4.59
N ARG A 307 -11.66 -27.61 -4.88
CA ARG A 307 -11.57 -28.18 -6.23
C ARG A 307 -12.86 -28.00 -7.06
N GLN A 308 -13.98 -27.76 -6.41
CA GLN A 308 -15.32 -27.72 -7.00
C GLN A 308 -16.10 -26.44 -6.68
N ASP A 309 -15.51 -25.55 -5.87
CA ASP A 309 -16.11 -24.27 -5.50
C ASP A 309 -16.51 -23.48 -6.75
N VAL A 310 -17.83 -23.28 -6.89
CA VAL A 310 -18.39 -22.43 -7.93
C VAL A 310 -18.16 -20.96 -7.56
N PRO A 311 -17.80 -20.08 -8.53
CA PRO A 311 -17.48 -18.68 -8.24
C PRO A 311 -18.56 -17.92 -7.46
N SER A 312 -19.83 -18.22 -7.68
CA SER A 312 -20.95 -17.60 -6.96
C SER A 312 -21.01 -17.99 -5.48
N ALA A 313 -20.77 -19.27 -5.17
CA ALA A 313 -20.74 -19.78 -3.80
C ALA A 313 -19.51 -19.23 -3.05
N LEU A 314 -18.34 -19.25 -3.70
CA LEU A 314 -17.13 -18.66 -3.13
C LEU A 314 -17.30 -17.17 -2.87
N ARG A 315 -17.88 -16.42 -3.82
CA ARG A 315 -18.17 -14.99 -3.63
C ARG A 315 -19.09 -14.77 -2.44
N LYS A 316 -20.20 -15.51 -2.34
CA LYS A 316 -21.13 -15.41 -1.21
C LYS A 316 -20.42 -15.67 0.12
N HIS A 317 -19.66 -16.77 0.20
CA HIS A 317 -18.92 -17.14 1.39
C HIS A 317 -17.89 -16.06 1.78
N LEU A 318 -17.10 -15.57 0.81
CA LEU A 318 -16.13 -14.51 1.04
C LEU A 318 -16.79 -13.22 1.52
N THR A 319 -17.92 -12.84 0.92
CA THR A 319 -18.70 -11.68 1.38
C THR A 319 -19.15 -11.88 2.82
N GLU A 320 -19.77 -13.00 3.17
CA GLU A 320 -20.27 -13.25 4.53
C GLU A 320 -19.13 -13.34 5.56
N ALA A 321 -17.99 -13.93 5.19
CA ALA A 321 -16.89 -14.17 6.12
C ALA A 321 -16.02 -12.92 6.35
N LEU A 322 -15.86 -12.08 5.31
CA LEU A 322 -14.96 -10.93 5.30
C LEU A 322 -15.66 -9.57 5.44
N GLN A 323 -16.99 -9.53 5.36
CA GLN A 323 -17.73 -8.29 5.52
C GLN A 323 -17.42 -7.63 6.88
N ASP A 324 -17.14 -6.32 6.83
CA ASP A 324 -16.88 -5.45 7.98
C ASP A 324 -15.72 -5.92 8.89
N ARG A 325 -14.76 -6.67 8.33
CA ARG A 325 -13.58 -7.17 9.06
C ARG A 325 -12.41 -6.18 9.13
N ASP A 326 -12.44 -5.09 8.36
CA ASP A 326 -11.32 -4.14 8.25
C ASP A 326 -10.91 -3.56 9.60
N ALA A 327 -11.88 -3.10 10.41
CA ALA A 327 -11.62 -2.58 11.75
C ALA A 327 -11.00 -3.65 12.68
N THR A 328 -11.50 -4.88 12.58
CA THR A 328 -11.00 -6.03 13.36
C THR A 328 -9.55 -6.33 12.99
N ILE A 329 -9.24 -6.33 11.69
CA ILE A 329 -7.89 -6.56 11.18
C ILE A 329 -6.96 -5.42 11.62
N VAL A 330 -7.36 -4.15 11.43
CA VAL A 330 -6.56 -2.98 11.83
C VAL A 330 -6.29 -2.98 13.33
N LYS A 331 -7.27 -3.32 14.17
CA LYS A 331 -7.07 -3.48 15.62
C LYS A 331 -6.02 -4.55 15.93
N GLY A 332 -6.09 -5.69 15.26
CA GLY A 332 -5.08 -6.76 15.37
C GLY A 332 -3.67 -6.30 15.00
N TRP A 333 -3.54 -5.51 13.93
CA TRP A 333 -2.26 -4.92 13.54
C TRP A 333 -1.70 -3.97 14.61
N LEU A 334 -2.54 -3.08 15.13
CA LEU A 334 -2.14 -2.11 16.15
C LEU A 334 -1.72 -2.81 17.45
N GLN A 335 -2.42 -3.87 17.84
CA GLN A 335 -2.04 -4.70 18.98
C GLN A 335 -0.68 -5.37 18.74
N GLY A 336 -0.46 -5.95 17.56
CA GLY A 336 0.83 -6.56 17.20
C GLY A 336 2.00 -5.57 17.25
N ILE A 337 1.78 -4.31 16.83
CA ILE A 337 2.79 -3.25 16.95
C ILE A 337 3.06 -2.91 18.42
N ALA A 338 2.01 -2.74 19.24
CA ALA A 338 2.15 -2.42 20.66
C ALA A 338 2.90 -3.52 21.44
N GLU A 339 2.78 -4.78 21.01
CA GLU A 339 3.48 -5.94 21.58
C GLU A 339 4.93 -6.08 21.07
N GLY A 340 5.45 -5.12 20.29
CA GLY A 340 6.83 -5.09 19.80
C GLY A 340 7.06 -5.76 18.45
N GLY A 341 6.00 -6.14 17.72
CA GLY A 341 6.08 -6.83 16.43
C GLY A 341 6.34 -5.92 15.22
N ALA A 342 6.83 -4.69 15.38
CA ALA A 342 7.00 -3.75 14.26
C ALA A 342 7.90 -4.29 13.13
N GLU A 343 9.04 -4.93 13.50
CA GLU A 343 9.94 -5.60 12.54
C GLU A 343 9.25 -6.80 11.84
N ASP A 344 8.44 -7.55 12.58
CA ASP A 344 7.74 -8.73 12.09
C ASP A 344 6.60 -8.41 11.10
N LEU A 345 6.11 -7.17 11.17
CA LEU A 345 5.02 -6.64 10.37
C LEU A 345 5.47 -6.02 9.03
N GLY A 346 6.78 -5.93 8.80
CA GLY A 346 7.35 -5.33 7.60
C GLY A 346 7.09 -3.83 7.50
N LEU A 347 6.93 -3.17 8.66
CA LEU A 347 6.85 -1.72 8.81
C LEU A 347 8.27 -1.20 9.09
N GLU A 348 9.12 -1.27 8.07
CA GLU A 348 10.41 -0.54 8.01
C GLU A 348 10.28 0.71 7.14
#